data_AF-A0A970X362-F1
#
_entry.id   AF-A0A970X362-F1
#
_cell.length_a   1.000
_cell.length_b   1.000
_cell.length_c   1.000
_cell.angle_alpha   90.00
_cell.angle_beta   90.00
_cell.angle_gamma   90.00
#
_symmetry.space_group_name_H-M   'P 1'
#
loop_
_entity.id
_entity.type
_entity.pdbx_description
1 polymer ?
#
loop_
_entity_poly.entity_id
_entity_poly.type
_entity_poly.pdbx_seq_one_letter_code
_entity_poly.pdbx_strand_id
1 'polypeptide(L)'
;MKATIVASLNDFVQLERLYRSDPKRFEADLRALYPQLEGHPVADFWLARLDAEQPLDRNLSGEGWQVKNLLKALLMCLVVGLLIKLPAWAGLSVNEEYYYLQNGGLILLIGLLGYNLLTRNRLSTLQKWLALGAFAVTAVYINLLPT
;
A
#
# COMPACT_ATOMS: atom_id res chain seq x y z
N MET A 1 -21.73 -17.83 12.50
CA MET A 1 -21.43 -17.06 13.72
C MET A 1 -22.64 -16.26 14.18
N LYS A 2 -23.55 -15.90 13.26
CA LYS A 2 -24.83 -15.19 13.50
C LYS A 2 -25.56 -15.50 14.82
N ALA A 3 -25.97 -16.76 15.05
CA ALA A 3 -26.72 -17.12 16.26
C ALA A 3 -25.94 -16.84 17.56
N THR A 4 -24.62 -17.06 17.54
CA THR A 4 -23.72 -16.79 18.67
C THR A 4 -23.53 -15.29 18.89
N ILE A 5 -23.48 -14.48 17.82
CA ILE A 5 -23.42 -13.02 17.92
C ILE A 5 -24.66 -12.49 18.63
N VAL A 6 -25.86 -12.92 18.21
CA VAL A 6 -27.13 -12.50 18.84
C VAL A 6 -27.18 -12.93 20.31
N ALA A 7 -26.79 -14.17 20.61
CA ALA A 7 -26.76 -14.66 21.99
C ALA A 7 -25.72 -13.95 22.88
N SER A 8 -24.66 -13.39 22.29
CA SER A 8 -23.55 -12.74 23.01
C SER A 8 -23.66 -11.21 23.02
N LEU A 9 -24.79 -10.62 22.62
CA LEU A 9 -24.93 -9.14 22.54
C LEU A 9 -24.65 -8.42 23.87
N ASN A 10 -24.89 -9.10 24.99
CA ASN A 10 -24.61 -8.58 26.35
C ASN A 10 -23.29 -9.11 26.94
N ASP A 11 -22.56 -9.97 26.22
CA ASP A 11 -21.25 -10.47 26.63
C ASP A 11 -20.16 -9.95 25.68
N PHE A 12 -19.58 -8.81 26.07
CA PHE A 12 -18.52 -8.14 25.31
C PHE A 12 -17.27 -9.01 25.15
N VAL A 13 -16.96 -9.86 26.13
CA VAL A 13 -15.78 -10.73 26.09
C VAL A 13 -15.98 -11.83 25.05
N GLN A 14 -17.19 -12.38 24.97
CA GLN A 14 -17.52 -13.38 23.97
C GLN A 14 -17.56 -12.79 22.56
N LEU A 15 -18.11 -11.59 22.36
CA LEU A 15 -18.05 -10.88 21.08
C LEU A 15 -16.62 -10.63 20.61
N GLU A 16 -15.74 -10.17 21.50
CA GLU A 16 -14.32 -9.96 21.17
C GLU A 16 -13.62 -11.27 20.79
N ARG A 17 -13.92 -12.38 21.49
CA ARG A 17 -13.40 -13.71 21.13
C ARG A 17 -13.87 -14.16 19.75
N LEU A 18 -15.14 -13.94 19.43
CA LEU A 18 -15.71 -14.26 18.12
C LEU A 18 -15.03 -13.44 17.03
N TYR A 19 -14.88 -12.13 17.23
CA TYR A 19 -14.17 -11.26 16.30
C TYR A 19 -12.71 -11.71 16.11
N ARG A 20 -11.95 -11.96 17.18
CA ARG A 20 -10.55 -12.41 17.08
C ARG A 20 -10.40 -13.77 16.41
N SER A 21 -11.40 -14.65 16.54
CA SER A 21 -11.35 -15.98 15.93
C SER A 21 -11.44 -15.93 14.41
N ASP A 22 -12.30 -15.06 13.86
CA ASP A 22 -12.47 -14.88 12.42
C ASP A 22 -13.07 -13.48 12.13
N PRO A 23 -12.21 -12.45 11.98
CA PRO A 23 -12.67 -11.06 11.83
C PRO A 23 -13.55 -10.84 10.60
N LYS A 24 -13.22 -11.52 9.50
CA LYS A 24 -13.95 -11.39 8.23
C LYS A 24 -15.34 -11.99 8.33
N ARG A 25 -15.45 -13.19 8.89
CA ARG A 25 -16.74 -13.87 9.06
C ARG A 25 -17.60 -13.16 10.10
N PHE A 26 -16.99 -12.65 11.17
CA PHE A 26 -17.68 -11.82 12.16
C PHE A 26 -18.27 -10.57 11.53
N GLU A 27 -17.48 -9.82 10.73
CA GLU A 27 -17.97 -8.63 10.03
C GLU A 27 -19.15 -8.96 9.11
N ALA A 28 -19.01 -9.97 8.25
CA ALA A 28 -20.05 -10.36 7.31
C ALA A 28 -21.35 -10.79 8.03
N ASP A 29 -21.22 -11.57 9.10
CA ASP A 29 -22.37 -12.02 9.89
C ASP A 29 -23.03 -10.88 10.66
N LEU A 30 -22.25 -9.95 11.24
CA LEU A 30 -22.76 -8.78 11.95
C LEU A 30 -23.51 -7.83 11.00
N ARG A 31 -22.95 -7.51 9.83
CA ARG A 31 -23.63 -6.67 8.82
C ARG A 31 -24.93 -7.27 8.32
N ALA A 32 -24.97 -8.60 8.15
CA ALA A 32 -26.18 -9.30 7.73
C ALA A 32 -27.26 -9.28 8.82
N LEU A 33 -26.88 -9.23 10.10
CA LEU A 33 -27.79 -9.15 11.24
C LEU A 33 -28.18 -7.71 11.60
N TYR A 34 -27.40 -6.72 11.17
CA TYR A 34 -27.61 -5.32 11.54
C TYR A 34 -29.04 -4.80 11.27
N PRO A 35 -29.72 -5.13 10.16
CA PRO A 35 -31.12 -4.71 9.96
C PRO A 35 -32.10 -5.21 11.04
N GLN A 36 -31.74 -6.27 11.77
CA GLN A 36 -32.53 -6.82 12.87
C GLN A 36 -32.06 -6.32 14.24
N LEU A 37 -30.88 -5.71 14.31
CA LEU A 37 -30.22 -5.21 15.51
C LEU A 37 -30.14 -3.67 15.52
N GLU A 38 -30.82 -3.02 14.58
CA GLU A 38 -30.82 -1.57 14.39
C GLU A 38 -31.31 -0.88 15.67
N GLY A 39 -30.47 0.01 16.22
CA GLY A 39 -30.73 0.70 17.49
C GLY A 39 -30.20 -0.03 18.74
N HIS A 40 -29.51 -1.17 18.59
CA HIS A 40 -28.80 -1.79 19.71
C HIS A 40 -27.40 -1.17 19.87
N PRO A 41 -27.08 -0.54 21.02
CA PRO A 41 -25.85 0.26 21.18
C PRO A 41 -24.57 -0.54 20.96
N VAL A 42 -24.60 -1.84 21.28
CA VAL A 42 -23.46 -2.75 21.05
C VAL A 42 -23.26 -3.05 19.56
N ALA A 43 -24.34 -3.21 18.80
CA ALA A 43 -24.24 -3.45 17.36
C ALA A 43 -23.75 -2.20 16.63
N ASP A 44 -24.25 -1.03 17.04
CA ASP A 44 -23.84 0.28 16.52
C ASP A 44 -22.35 0.55 16.78
N PHE A 45 -21.88 0.28 18.01
CA PHE A 45 -20.46 0.39 18.36
C PHE A 45 -19.57 -0.50 17.50
N TRP A 46 -19.95 -1.77 17.32
CA TRP A 46 -19.17 -2.70 16.53
C TRP A 46 -19.15 -2.34 15.05
N LEU A 47 -20.28 -1.89 14.49
CA LEU A 47 -20.34 -1.43 13.11
C LEU A 47 -19.42 -0.21 12.90
N ALA A 48 -19.49 0.78 13.80
CA ALA A 48 -18.61 1.95 13.78
C ALA A 48 -17.13 1.58 13.91
N ARG A 49 -16.79 0.62 14.79
CA ARG A 49 -15.42 0.11 14.94
C ARG A 49 -14.91 -0.54 13.65
N LEU A 50 -15.71 -1.43 13.06
CA LEU A 50 -15.36 -2.15 11.84
C LEU A 50 -15.23 -1.22 10.63
N ASP A 51 -16.02 -0.13 10.61
CA ASP A 51 -15.93 0.92 9.59
C ASP A 51 -14.76 1.89 9.82
N ALA A 52 -14.36 2.15 11.06
CA ALA A 52 -13.20 2.98 11.39
C ALA A 52 -11.86 2.29 11.06
N GLU A 53 -11.78 0.96 11.20
CA GLU A 53 -10.61 0.18 10.79
C GLU A 53 -10.44 0.11 9.24
N GLN A 54 -11.45 0.56 8.48
CA GLN A 54 -11.62 0.20 7.08
C GLN A 54 -10.87 0.97 5.96
N PRO A 55 -10.01 1.99 6.18
CA PRO A 55 -9.25 2.58 5.07
C PRO A 55 -7.80 2.07 4.90
N LEU A 56 -7.27 1.23 5.79
CA LEU A 56 -5.87 0.78 5.70
C LEU A 56 -5.67 -0.69 5.27
N ASP A 57 -6.44 -1.66 5.79
CA ASP A 57 -6.10 -3.08 5.63
C ASP A 57 -7.00 -3.91 4.70
N ARG A 58 -8.19 -3.41 4.31
CA ARG A 58 -9.05 -4.15 3.36
C ARG A 58 -8.43 -4.29 1.96
N ASN A 59 -7.57 -3.36 1.56
CA ASN A 59 -6.77 -3.46 0.33
C ASN A 59 -5.65 -4.51 0.40
N LEU A 60 -5.33 -5.04 1.59
CA LEU A 60 -4.27 -6.03 1.77
C LEU A 60 -4.79 -7.44 2.05
N SER A 61 -6.04 -7.58 2.52
CA SER A 61 -6.52 -8.86 3.05
C SER A 61 -7.79 -9.42 2.39
N GLY A 62 -8.58 -8.65 1.63
CA GLY A 62 -9.91 -9.09 1.19
C GLY A 62 -10.00 -9.68 -0.22
N GLU A 63 -9.29 -9.11 -1.17
CA GLU A 63 -9.35 -9.49 -2.59
C GLU A 63 -7.92 -9.47 -3.12
N GLY A 64 -7.52 -10.60 -3.71
CA GLY A 64 -6.13 -10.93 -4.02
C GLY A 64 -5.39 -9.79 -4.70
N TRP A 65 -4.07 -9.76 -4.47
CA TRP A 65 -3.09 -8.91 -5.14
C TRP A 65 -3.58 -8.52 -6.54
N GLN A 66 -4.21 -7.33 -6.64
CA GLN A 66 -4.96 -6.99 -7.86
C GLN A 66 -3.96 -7.05 -9.01
N VAL A 67 -4.29 -7.72 -10.12
CA VAL A 67 -3.40 -7.83 -11.31
C VAL A 67 -2.86 -6.45 -11.72
N LYS A 68 -3.64 -5.40 -11.46
CA LYS A 68 -3.24 -3.99 -11.61
C LYS A 68 -2.03 -3.59 -10.76
N ASN A 69 -1.94 -4.02 -9.51
CA ASN A 69 -0.79 -3.76 -8.63
C ASN A 69 0.44 -4.56 -9.06
N LEU A 70 0.27 -5.79 -9.54
CA LEU A 70 1.36 -6.55 -10.16
C LEU A 70 1.88 -5.86 -11.42
N LEU A 71 0.97 -5.39 -12.30
CA LEU A 71 1.36 -4.65 -13.51
C LEU A 71 2.11 -3.36 -13.18
N LYS A 72 1.69 -2.63 -12.14
CA LYS A 72 2.41 -1.44 -11.64
C LYS A 72 3.80 -1.79 -11.09
N ALA A 73 3.93 -2.90 -10.36
CA ALA A 73 5.24 -3.39 -9.89
C ALA A 73 6.14 -3.75 -11.08
N LEU A 74 5.62 -4.50 -12.04
CA LEU A 74 6.34 -4.90 -13.26
C LEU A 74 6.80 -3.67 -14.06
N LEU A 75 5.95 -2.67 -14.19
CA LEU A 75 6.29 -1.39 -14.83
C LEU A 75 7.46 -0.71 -14.12
N MET A 76 7.46 -0.66 -12.78
CA MET A 76 8.56 -0.05 -12.03
C MET A 76 9.84 -0.88 -12.09
N CYS A 77 9.75 -2.21 -12.09
CA CYS A 77 10.91 -3.08 -12.34
C CYS A 77 11.52 -2.81 -13.72
N LEU A 78 10.68 -2.62 -14.74
CA LEU A 78 11.14 -2.24 -16.08
C LEU A 78 11.88 -0.90 -16.01
N VAL A 79 11.26 0.15 -15.45
CA VAL A 79 11.90 1.47 -15.31
C VAL A 79 13.25 1.39 -14.59
N VAL A 80 13.33 0.69 -13.46
CA VAL A 80 14.58 0.47 -12.72
C VAL A 80 15.61 -0.27 -13.58
N GLY A 81 15.20 -1.31 -14.31
CA GLY A 81 16.07 -2.04 -15.22
C GLY A 81 16.62 -1.17 -16.35
N LEU A 82 15.79 -0.28 -16.91
CA LEU A 82 16.21 0.70 -17.92
C LEU A 82 17.24 1.67 -17.34
N LEU A 83 17.04 2.15 -16.10
CA LEU A 83 17.98 3.04 -15.43
C LEU A 83 19.33 2.35 -15.14
N ILE A 84 19.32 1.07 -14.74
CA ILE A 84 20.56 0.30 -14.56
C ILE A 84 21.31 0.14 -15.88
N LYS A 85 20.60 -0.09 -16.99
CA LYS A 85 21.20 -0.26 -18.33
C LYS A 85 21.49 1.06 -19.06
N LEU A 86 21.10 2.19 -18.49
CA LEU A 86 21.30 3.52 -19.07
C LEU A 86 22.75 3.81 -19.50
N PRO A 87 23.81 3.54 -18.71
CA PRO A 87 25.19 3.79 -19.15
C PRO A 87 25.58 3.00 -20.41
N ALA A 88 25.15 1.73 -20.51
CA ALA A 88 25.43 0.88 -21.66
C ALA A 88 24.72 1.38 -22.95
N TRP A 89 23.54 1.98 -22.83
CA TRP A 89 22.80 2.53 -23.96
C TRP A 89 23.21 3.94 -24.35
N ALA A 90 23.66 4.74 -23.38
CA ALA A 90 24.12 6.10 -23.61
C ALA A 90 25.49 6.17 -24.30
N GLY A 91 26.17 5.03 -24.50
CA GLY A 91 27.52 4.99 -25.08
C GLY A 91 28.55 5.73 -24.23
N LEU A 92 28.21 5.98 -22.96
CA LEU A 92 29.08 6.61 -21.99
C LEU A 92 30.18 5.60 -21.66
N SER A 93 31.43 5.90 -22.03
CA SER A 93 32.62 5.15 -21.59
C SER A 93 32.91 5.37 -20.09
N VAL A 94 31.86 5.46 -19.29
CA VAL A 94 31.90 5.61 -17.85
C VAL A 94 32.09 4.21 -17.27
N ASN A 95 32.99 4.09 -16.29
CA ASN A 95 33.17 2.85 -15.54
C ASN A 95 31.82 2.47 -14.90
N GLU A 96 31.25 1.33 -15.32
CA GLU A 96 29.94 0.87 -14.86
C GLU A 96 29.88 0.76 -13.33
N GLU A 97 30.97 0.32 -12.70
CA GLU A 97 31.07 0.21 -11.24
C GLU A 97 30.89 1.57 -10.55
N TYR A 98 31.45 2.62 -11.16
CA TYR A 98 31.34 3.98 -10.64
C TYR A 98 29.91 4.52 -10.77
N TYR A 99 29.27 4.25 -11.92
CA TYR A 99 27.87 4.61 -12.14
C TYR A 99 26.95 3.93 -11.11
N TYR A 100 27.13 2.64 -10.86
CA TYR A 100 26.32 1.89 -9.90
C TYR A 100 26.56 2.34 -8.46
N LEU A 101 27.80 2.67 -8.08
CA LEU A 101 28.11 3.17 -6.75
C LEU A 101 27.41 4.51 -6.48
N GLN A 102 27.42 5.41 -7.46
CA GLN A 102 26.82 6.74 -7.32
C GLN A 102 25.29 6.73 -7.43
N ASN A 103 24.75 6.00 -8.42
CA ASN A 103 23.34 6.09 -8.79
C ASN A 103 22.50 4.92 -8.23
N GLY A 104 23.12 3.83 -7.76
CA GLY A 104 22.41 2.62 -7.34
C GLY A 104 21.40 2.87 -6.23
N GLY A 105 21.77 3.67 -5.22
CA GLY A 105 20.85 4.09 -4.16
C GLY A 105 19.67 4.92 -4.68
N LEU A 106 19.94 5.86 -5.60
CA LEU A 106 18.91 6.69 -6.21
C LEU A 106 17.92 5.86 -7.05
N ILE A 107 18.44 4.94 -7.87
CA ILE A 107 17.65 4.04 -8.71
C ILE A 107 16.74 3.16 -7.85
N LEU A 108 17.26 2.61 -6.74
CA LEU A 108 16.46 1.83 -5.79
C LEU A 108 15.31 2.66 -5.20
N LEU A 109 15.60 3.89 -4.77
CA LEU A 109 14.60 4.79 -4.21
C LEU A 109 13.53 5.19 -5.24
N ILE A 110 13.92 5.45 -6.48
CA ILE A 110 12.98 5.70 -7.60
C ILE A 110 12.04 4.51 -7.77
N GLY A 111 12.57 3.29 -7.76
CA GLY A 111 11.77 2.06 -7.84
C GLY A 111 10.73 1.96 -6.71
N LEU A 112 11.17 2.11 -5.47
CA LEU A 112 10.33 1.95 -4.29
C LEU A 112 9.27 3.06 -4.14
N LEU A 113 9.69 4.32 -4.34
CA LEU A 113 8.79 5.47 -4.24
C LEU A 113 7.84 5.53 -5.43
N GLY A 114 8.32 5.23 -6.65
CA GLY A 114 7.46 5.14 -7.83
C GLY A 114 6.40 4.05 -7.68
N TYR A 115 6.74 2.86 -7.19
CA TYR A 115 5.75 1.83 -6.92
C TYR A 115 4.67 2.28 -5.92
N ASN A 116 5.08 2.92 -4.82
CA ASN A 116 4.14 3.47 -3.85
C ASN A 116 3.26 4.58 -4.46
N LEU A 117 3.81 5.46 -5.29
CA LEU A 117 3.06 6.51 -5.99
C LEU A 117 2.00 5.95 -6.95
N LEU A 118 2.30 4.84 -7.63
CA LEU A 118 1.39 4.19 -8.56
C LEU A 118 0.30 3.37 -7.85
N THR A 119 0.59 2.80 -6.68
CA THR A 119 -0.33 1.93 -5.94
C THR A 119 -1.16 2.67 -4.90
N ARG A 120 -0.57 3.64 -4.19
CA ARG A 120 -1.25 4.44 -3.17
C ARG A 120 -1.66 5.78 -3.74
N ASN A 121 -2.95 5.98 -3.96
CA ASN A 121 -3.46 7.28 -4.45
C ASN A 121 -3.68 8.32 -3.33
N ARG A 122 -2.82 8.32 -2.30
CA ARG A 122 -2.95 9.23 -1.14
C ARG A 122 -2.26 10.58 -1.33
N LEU A 123 -1.43 10.71 -2.34
CA LEU A 123 -0.67 11.93 -2.63
C LEU A 123 -1.39 12.76 -3.68
N SER A 124 -1.48 14.07 -3.42
CA SER A 124 -1.96 15.07 -4.39
C SER A 124 -1.02 15.14 -5.60
N THR A 125 -1.54 15.56 -6.76
CA THR A 125 -0.75 15.68 -7.99
C THR A 125 0.50 16.55 -7.80
N LEU A 126 0.40 17.62 -7.01
CA LEU A 126 1.54 18.48 -6.67
C LEU A 126 2.66 17.72 -5.93
N GLN A 127 2.30 16.88 -4.95
CA GLN A 127 3.29 16.08 -4.21
C GLN A 127 4.00 15.06 -5.11
N LYS A 128 3.30 14.49 -6.10
CA LYS A 128 3.92 13.58 -7.08
C LYS A 128 4.95 14.29 -7.94
N TRP A 129 4.62 15.49 -8.45
CA TRP A 129 5.55 16.33 -9.20
C TRP A 129 6.73 16.79 -8.36
N LEU A 130 6.50 17.15 -7.09
CA LEU A 130 7.56 17.55 -6.18
C LEU A 130 8.54 16.41 -5.92
N ALA A 131 8.04 15.19 -5.71
CA ALA A 131 8.88 14.00 -5.56
C ALA A 131 9.71 13.72 -6.83
N LEU A 132 9.08 13.81 -8.01
CA LEU A 132 9.79 13.66 -9.28
C LEU A 132 10.89 14.71 -9.46
N GLY A 133 10.58 15.97 -9.12
CA GLY A 133 11.55 17.08 -9.15
C GLY A 133 12.72 16.85 -8.20
N ALA A 134 12.46 16.39 -6.98
CA ALA A 134 13.51 16.07 -6.01
C ALA A 134 14.45 14.97 -6.53
N PHE A 135 13.92 13.91 -7.14
CA PHE A 135 14.73 12.88 -7.77
C PHE A 135 15.54 13.39 -8.95
N ALA A 136 14.96 14.24 -9.81
CA ALA A 136 15.65 14.83 -10.95
C ALA A 136 16.80 15.74 -10.51
N VAL A 137 16.56 16.61 -9.52
CA VAL A 137 17.60 17.48 -8.94
C VAL A 137 18.72 16.64 -8.34
N THR A 138 18.38 15.56 -7.62
CA THR A 138 19.36 14.66 -7.03
C THR A 138 20.18 13.93 -8.09
N ALA A 139 19.55 13.43 -9.16
CA ALA A 139 20.24 12.79 -10.28
C ALA A 139 21.22 13.75 -10.94
N VAL A 140 20.79 14.98 -11.22
CA VAL A 140 21.63 16.02 -11.81
C VAL A 140 22.79 16.38 -10.87
N TYR A 141 22.52 16.54 -9.57
CA TYR A 141 23.53 16.85 -8.56
C TYR A 141 24.62 15.77 -8.44
N ILE A 142 24.22 14.50 -8.34
CA ILE A 142 25.14 13.35 -8.23
C ILE A 142 26.05 13.25 -9.47
N ASN A 143 25.53 13.54 -10.66
CA ASN A 143 26.29 13.44 -11.90
C ASN A 143 27.10 14.72 -12.25
N LEU A 144 26.82 15.86 -11.60
CA LEU A 144 27.60 17.11 -11.73
C LEU A 144 28.73 17.22 -10.70
N LEU A 145 28.71 16.39 -9.65
CA LEU A 145 29.78 16.34 -8.67
C LEU A 145 31.08 15.92 -9.38
N PRO A 146 32.17 16.70 -9.24
CA PRO A 146 33.45 16.30 -9.78
C PRO A 146 33.89 14.99 -9.11
N THR A 147 34.35 14.08 -9.95
CA THR A 147 34.78 12.73 -9.62
C THR A 147 36.28 12.69 -9.48
#